data_AF-Q6CVU5-F1
#
_entry.id   AF-Q6CVU5-F1
#
_cell.length_a   1.000
_cell.length_b   1.000
_cell.length_c   1.000
_cell.angle_alpha   90.00
_cell.angle_beta   90.00
_cell.angle_gamma   90.00
#
_symmetry.space_group_name_H-M   'P 1'
#
loop_
_entity.id
_entity.type
_entity.pdbx_description
1 polymer ?
#
loop_
_entity_poly.entity_id
_entity_poly.type
_entity_poly.pdbx_seq_one_letter_code
_entity_poly.pdbx_strand_id
1 'polypeptide(L)'
;MSDAFVELLDEMIERLLNYKPGSRTLPNVIKLCQTLGLESFVDQVDSTKSRLSIASNIVVIDIDYENEMETILDVKLVLASNFDKFNYFNEKGENILLTSLSDVQDLKAFHHNLNFLVFLDSFSNIDIESGHTSLDLFKYYTDLPKMLQDYISDQHLPFTVKMNENSTFGVSIYDAQGQTKIMTVDLEKAPNSDRSFYEYVYDSKLKDWLNESSDASTQGINLVFKFEELVAFPETWLTTEIQMNETPKKFELPQQSHLKHTVKLQNELTSDLLLMDSFRISNEDIALLPDFLKWYNWHKIVLQEVLKLIIHDNVTSSISTSNSGSVQPKPRRKSSVLSNRRPSMTDSMMLRDSGIPEFTLKEILDQPVISDTEDDDQMDVDKEKQIPIVLNEEYIYIGKAQTCSYNDNDEQAWKAFIDYLKSKLI
;
A
#
# COMPACT_ATOMS: atom_id res chain seq x y z
N MET A 1 5.34 15.57 21.18
CA MET A 1 5.40 16.73 20.26
C MET A 1 6.79 16.70 19.66
N SER A 2 6.94 16.02 18.54
CA SER A 2 8.13 16.12 17.69
C SER A 2 8.25 17.57 17.24
N ASP A 3 9.48 18.08 17.22
CA ASP A 3 9.78 19.41 16.77
C ASP A 3 9.64 19.42 15.24
N ALA A 4 8.77 20.26 14.69
CA ALA A 4 8.57 20.37 13.25
C ALA A 4 9.89 20.68 12.50
N PHE A 5 10.87 21.27 13.19
CA PHE A 5 12.22 21.44 12.69
C PHE A 5 12.95 20.10 12.47
N VAL A 6 12.81 19.15 13.40
CA VAL A 6 13.44 17.82 13.31
C VAL A 6 12.81 17.02 12.18
N GLU A 7 11.48 17.03 12.07
CA GLU A 7 10.79 16.34 10.96
C GLU A 7 11.19 16.90 9.59
N LEU A 8 11.28 18.23 9.45
CA LEU A 8 11.72 18.87 8.21
C LEU A 8 13.19 18.60 7.91
N LEU A 9 14.05 18.59 8.94
CA LEU A 9 15.46 18.27 8.79
C LEU A 9 15.65 16.81 8.35
N ASP A 10 14.90 15.88 8.94
CA ASP A 10 14.90 14.47 8.54
C ASP A 10 14.43 14.31 7.10
N GLU A 11 13.35 15.01 6.68
CA GLU A 11 12.90 14.99 5.28
C GLU A 11 13.96 15.57 4.31
N MET A 12 14.64 16.66 4.71
CA MET A 12 15.73 17.23 3.92
C MET A 12 16.93 16.29 3.83
N ILE A 13 17.30 15.63 4.93
CA ILE A 13 18.36 14.64 4.98
C ILE A 13 17.98 13.46 4.09
N GLU A 14 16.77 12.90 4.20
CA GLU A 14 16.31 11.81 3.33
C GLU A 14 16.35 12.21 1.85
N ARG A 15 15.95 13.43 1.49
CA ARG A 15 16.06 13.92 0.10
C ARG A 15 17.51 14.08 -0.36
N LEU A 16 18.43 14.44 0.53
CA LEU A 16 19.87 14.54 0.26
C LEU A 16 20.57 13.17 0.29
N LEU A 17 20.04 12.18 1.01
CA LEU A 17 20.53 10.81 1.01
C LEU A 17 20.03 10.08 -0.24
N ASN A 18 18.79 10.34 -0.65
CA ASN A 18 18.21 9.95 -1.95
C ASN A 18 18.82 10.73 -3.13
N TYR A 19 19.86 11.54 -2.89
CA TYR A 19 20.55 12.32 -3.90
C TYR A 19 21.13 11.42 -4.99
N LYS A 20 20.97 11.88 -6.23
CA LYS A 20 21.19 11.13 -7.47
C LYS A 20 22.46 10.29 -7.38
N PRO A 21 22.33 8.96 -7.38
CA PRO A 21 23.47 8.07 -7.32
C PRO A 21 24.33 8.41 -8.53
N GLY A 22 25.54 8.90 -8.26
CA GLY A 22 26.46 9.33 -9.30
C GLY A 22 26.80 8.18 -10.26
N SER A 23 27.68 8.47 -11.23
CA SER A 23 28.22 7.41 -12.07
C SER A 23 28.94 6.34 -11.24
N ARG A 24 28.90 5.10 -11.70
CA ARG A 24 29.69 3.99 -11.16
C ARG A 24 31.18 4.29 -11.28
N THR A 25 31.75 4.83 -10.22
CA THR A 25 33.19 5.07 -10.06
C THR A 25 33.57 4.70 -8.65
N LEU A 26 34.80 4.22 -8.45
CA LEU A 26 35.28 3.84 -7.11
C LEU A 26 35.04 4.94 -6.05
N PRO A 27 35.33 6.23 -6.29
CA PRO A 27 35.07 7.28 -5.31
C PRO A 27 33.59 7.46 -4.99
N ASN A 28 32.70 7.27 -5.96
CA ASN A 28 31.25 7.40 -5.74
C ASN A 28 30.70 6.21 -4.94
N VAL A 29 31.17 4.99 -5.20
CA VAL A 29 30.79 3.80 -4.42
C VAL A 29 31.27 3.93 -2.97
N ILE A 30 32.52 4.36 -2.74
CA ILE A 30 33.04 4.59 -1.38
C ILE A 30 32.24 5.67 -0.65
N LYS A 31 31.94 6.80 -1.31
CA LYS A 31 31.12 7.88 -0.71
C LYS A 31 29.71 7.40 -0.38
N LEU A 32 29.11 6.58 -1.24
CA LEU A 32 27.81 5.99 -0.99
C LEU A 32 27.84 5.12 0.27
N CYS A 33 28.85 4.24 0.39
CA CYS A 33 29.02 3.40 1.57
C CYS A 33 29.18 4.25 2.85
N GLN A 34 30.03 5.27 2.81
CA GLN A 34 30.22 6.20 3.94
C GLN A 34 28.94 6.92 4.32
N THR A 35 28.11 7.27 3.33
CA THR A 35 26.82 7.95 3.54
C THR A 35 25.82 7.04 4.24
N LEU A 36 25.88 5.73 3.98
CA LEU A 36 25.08 4.71 4.65
C LEU A 36 25.70 4.24 5.99
N GLY A 37 26.81 4.84 6.44
CA GLY A 37 27.48 4.45 7.68
C GLY A 37 28.27 3.14 7.60
N LEU A 38 28.58 2.68 6.38
CA LEU A 38 29.34 1.45 6.14
C LEU A 38 30.85 1.72 6.19
N GLU A 39 31.59 0.79 6.79
CA GLU A 39 33.05 0.78 6.71
C GLU A 39 33.46 0.26 5.34
N SER A 40 34.51 0.85 4.76
CA SER A 40 35.03 0.37 3.48
C SER A 40 36.54 0.53 3.39
N PHE A 41 37.21 -0.44 2.76
CA PHE A 41 38.64 -0.42 2.49
C PHE A 41 38.95 -1.04 1.14
N VAL A 42 40.09 -0.65 0.55
CA VAL A 42 40.51 -1.12 -0.77
C VAL A 42 41.83 -1.87 -0.63
N ASP A 43 41.83 -3.11 -1.10
CA ASP A 43 42.99 -3.99 -1.11
C ASP A 43 43.38 -4.37 -2.54
N GLN A 44 44.66 -4.56 -2.78
CA GLN A 44 45.16 -5.08 -4.05
C GLN A 44 45.19 -6.61 -3.99
N VAL A 45 44.41 -7.29 -4.85
CA VAL A 45 44.34 -8.77 -4.89
C VAL A 45 45.47 -9.32 -5.77
N ASP A 46 45.70 -8.71 -6.93
CA ASP A 46 46.80 -9.03 -7.83
C ASP A 46 47.26 -7.80 -8.65
N SER A 47 48.09 -8.01 -9.69
CA SER A 47 48.63 -6.91 -10.52
C SER A 47 47.57 -6.13 -11.31
N THR A 48 46.39 -6.71 -11.51
CA THR A 48 45.31 -6.20 -12.37
C THR A 48 44.00 -5.99 -11.61
N LYS A 49 43.85 -6.68 -10.48
CA LYS A 49 42.63 -6.80 -9.70
C LYS A 49 42.77 -6.12 -8.36
N SER A 50 41.82 -5.25 -8.06
CA SER A 50 41.63 -4.66 -6.73
C SER A 50 40.30 -5.14 -6.15
N ARG A 51 40.19 -5.10 -4.82
CA ARG A 51 38.98 -5.42 -4.07
C ARG A 51 38.57 -4.21 -3.26
N LEU A 52 37.29 -3.86 -3.32
CA LEU A 52 36.65 -2.97 -2.35
C LEU A 52 35.87 -3.87 -1.39
N SER A 53 36.27 -3.89 -0.13
CA SER A 53 35.52 -4.59 0.92
C SER A 53 34.69 -3.57 1.69
N ILE A 54 33.42 -3.89 1.89
CA ILE A 54 32.43 -3.07 2.59
C ILE A 54 31.92 -3.89 3.77
N ALA A 55 31.87 -3.30 4.95
CA ALA A 55 31.44 -3.99 6.17
C ALA A 55 30.47 -3.15 7.00
N SER A 56 29.60 -3.84 7.71
CA SER A 56 28.72 -3.32 8.75
C SER A 56 28.71 -4.30 9.93
N ASN A 57 27.63 -4.36 10.70
CA ASN A 57 27.55 -5.24 11.87
C ASN A 57 27.51 -6.72 11.45
N ILE A 58 26.63 -7.07 10.52
CA ILE A 58 26.45 -8.44 10.03
C ILE A 58 26.90 -8.57 8.58
N VAL A 59 26.71 -7.53 7.77
CA VAL A 59 26.96 -7.59 6.31
C VAL A 59 28.43 -7.33 5.98
N VAL A 60 29.04 -8.22 5.20
CA VAL A 60 30.34 -8.01 4.54
C VAL A 60 30.19 -8.24 3.04
N ILE A 61 30.57 -7.25 2.23
CA ILE A 61 30.50 -7.31 0.76
C ILE A 61 31.88 -7.07 0.18
N ASP A 62 32.39 -8.05 -0.57
CA ASP A 62 33.63 -7.94 -1.32
C ASP A 62 33.33 -7.69 -2.80
N ILE A 63 33.78 -6.56 -3.35
CA ILE A 63 33.63 -6.20 -4.77
C ILE A 63 35.00 -6.26 -5.43
N ASP A 64 35.17 -7.21 -6.33
CA ASP A 64 36.39 -7.38 -7.12
C ASP A 64 36.27 -6.61 -8.45
N TYR A 65 37.27 -5.81 -8.80
CA TYR A 65 37.23 -4.95 -10.00
C TYR A 65 38.60 -4.72 -10.64
N GLU A 66 38.57 -4.27 -11.91
CA GLU A 66 39.71 -3.77 -12.66
C GLU A 66 39.51 -2.28 -13.01
N ASN A 67 40.61 -1.57 -13.31
CA ASN A 67 40.60 -0.21 -13.85
C ASN A 67 39.63 0.75 -13.11
N GLU A 68 39.77 0.91 -11.79
CA GLU A 68 38.96 1.84 -10.98
C GLU A 68 37.42 1.65 -11.07
N MET A 69 36.97 0.39 -11.16
CA MET A 69 35.55 -0.01 -11.31
C MET A 69 34.95 0.18 -12.71
N GLU A 70 35.79 0.32 -13.75
CA GLU A 70 35.32 0.20 -15.13
C GLU A 70 34.81 -1.22 -15.43
N THR A 71 35.44 -2.25 -14.88
CA THR A 71 34.97 -3.64 -15.01
C THR A 71 34.82 -4.26 -13.62
N ILE A 72 33.60 -4.66 -13.27
CA ILE A 72 33.33 -5.43 -12.06
C ILE A 72 33.47 -6.91 -12.41
N LEU A 73 34.34 -7.62 -11.68
CA LEU A 73 34.65 -9.02 -11.94
C LEU A 73 33.75 -9.95 -11.12
N ASP A 74 33.55 -9.62 -9.85
CA ASP A 74 32.79 -10.44 -8.91
C ASP A 74 32.28 -9.58 -7.74
N VAL A 75 31.18 -10.01 -7.13
CA VAL A 75 30.68 -9.44 -5.88
C VAL A 75 30.31 -10.60 -4.97
N LYS A 76 30.84 -10.63 -3.75
CA LYS A 76 30.50 -11.66 -2.75
C LYS A 76 29.85 -11.02 -1.54
N LEU A 77 28.69 -11.54 -1.16
CA LEU A 77 28.03 -11.21 0.10
C LEU A 77 28.35 -12.33 1.10
N VAL A 78 28.88 -11.95 2.25
CA VAL A 78 29.13 -12.81 3.40
C VAL A 78 28.40 -12.20 4.59
N LEU A 79 27.60 -13.00 5.28
CA LEU A 79 26.95 -12.58 6.51
C LEU A 79 27.75 -13.12 7.69
N ALA A 80 27.97 -12.30 8.71
CA ALA A 80 28.56 -12.73 9.98
C ALA A 80 27.55 -13.51 10.83
N SER A 81 26.26 -13.50 10.45
CA SER A 81 25.24 -14.35 11.05
C SER A 81 25.55 -15.82 10.77
N ASN A 82 25.04 -16.73 11.61
CA ASN A 82 25.12 -18.17 11.35
C ASN A 82 24.27 -18.62 10.13
N PHE A 83 23.84 -17.69 9.28
CA PHE A 83 22.94 -17.91 8.16
C PHE A 83 23.64 -17.69 6.82
N ASP A 84 24.38 -18.70 6.38
CA ASP A 84 25.03 -18.74 5.06
C ASP A 84 24.06 -18.86 3.87
N LYS A 85 22.74 -18.85 4.10
CA LYS A 85 21.72 -19.19 3.10
C LYS A 85 20.93 -18.00 2.56
N PHE A 86 21.33 -16.77 2.88
CA PHE A 86 20.61 -15.59 2.39
C PHE A 86 20.61 -15.55 0.87
N ASN A 87 19.42 -15.44 0.28
CA ASN A 87 19.26 -15.44 -1.17
C ASN A 87 19.47 -14.03 -1.74
N TYR A 88 20.69 -13.76 -2.23
CA TYR A 88 21.03 -12.53 -2.96
C TYR A 88 21.08 -12.71 -4.49
N PHE A 89 20.42 -13.75 -4.99
CA PHE A 89 20.26 -14.00 -6.42
C PHE A 89 18.88 -13.60 -6.90
N ASN A 90 18.80 -13.13 -8.14
CA ASN A 90 17.55 -12.80 -8.82
C ASN A 90 16.87 -14.08 -9.38
N GLU A 91 15.75 -13.90 -10.07
CA GLU A 91 14.97 -14.99 -10.67
C GLU A 91 15.73 -15.81 -11.74
N LYS A 92 16.81 -15.25 -12.29
CA LYS A 92 17.68 -15.89 -13.29
C LYS A 92 18.90 -16.58 -12.68
N GLY A 93 19.08 -16.49 -11.35
CA GLY A 93 20.26 -16.99 -10.65
C GLY A 93 21.47 -16.07 -10.76
N GLU A 94 21.28 -14.81 -11.13
CA GLU A 94 22.35 -13.80 -11.21
C GLU A 94 22.45 -13.05 -9.88
N ASN A 95 23.67 -12.66 -9.51
CA ASN A 95 23.90 -11.92 -8.27
C ASN A 95 23.33 -10.50 -8.42
N ILE A 96 22.39 -10.14 -7.53
CA ILE A 96 21.67 -8.86 -7.54
C ILE A 96 22.64 -7.67 -7.46
N LEU A 97 23.61 -7.72 -6.56
CA LEU A 97 24.57 -6.63 -6.36
C LEU A 97 25.50 -6.49 -7.56
N LEU A 98 26.03 -7.61 -8.07
CA LEU A 98 26.87 -7.63 -9.27
C LEU A 98 26.12 -7.06 -10.48
N THR A 99 24.87 -7.46 -10.67
CA THR A 99 24.02 -7.01 -11.78
C THR A 99 23.74 -5.51 -11.65
N SER A 100 23.39 -5.05 -10.45
CA SER A 100 23.12 -3.64 -10.17
C SER A 100 24.33 -2.72 -10.36
N LEU A 101 25.55 -3.26 -10.26
CA LEU A 101 26.78 -2.56 -10.59
C LEU A 101 27.17 -2.70 -12.06
N SER A 102 26.90 -3.83 -12.71
CA SER A 102 27.43 -4.12 -14.05
C SER A 102 26.58 -3.51 -15.17
N ASP A 103 25.26 -3.62 -15.07
CA ASP A 103 24.33 -3.31 -16.17
C ASP A 103 23.94 -1.84 -16.25
N VAL A 104 24.05 -1.11 -15.13
CA VAL A 104 23.59 0.27 -15.00
C VAL A 104 24.79 1.17 -14.72
N GLN A 105 24.93 2.25 -15.49
CA GLN A 105 26.03 3.22 -15.27
C GLN A 105 25.79 4.11 -14.04
N ASP A 106 24.53 4.27 -13.63
CA ASP A 106 24.19 4.94 -12.39
C ASP A 106 24.20 3.96 -11.22
N LEU A 107 24.48 4.48 -10.02
CA LEU A 107 24.50 3.67 -8.80
C LEU A 107 23.08 3.48 -8.20
N LYS A 108 21.98 3.69 -8.95
CA LYS A 108 20.63 3.73 -8.38
C LYS A 108 20.17 2.38 -7.87
N ALA A 109 20.27 1.37 -8.72
CA ALA A 109 19.92 0.00 -8.35
C ALA A 109 20.81 -0.49 -7.21
N PHE A 110 22.13 -0.22 -7.30
CA PHE A 110 23.08 -0.61 -6.26
C PHE A 110 22.79 0.08 -4.92
N HIS A 111 22.52 1.39 -4.91
CA HIS A 111 22.14 2.12 -3.70
C HIS A 111 20.88 1.55 -3.06
N HIS A 112 19.83 1.31 -3.86
CA HIS A 112 18.58 0.76 -3.34
C HIS A 112 18.79 -0.61 -2.68
N ASN A 113 19.51 -1.52 -3.35
CA ASN A 113 19.80 -2.85 -2.83
C ASN A 113 20.72 -2.82 -1.60
N LEU A 114 21.75 -1.96 -1.60
CA LEU A 114 22.65 -1.80 -0.47
C LEU A 114 21.92 -1.21 0.75
N ASN A 115 21.05 -0.23 0.54
CA ASN A 115 20.23 0.36 1.60
C ASN A 115 19.28 -0.67 2.23
N PHE A 116 18.72 -1.58 1.42
CA PHE A 116 17.91 -2.69 1.94
C PHE A 116 18.73 -3.65 2.81
N LEU A 117 19.95 -4.02 2.39
CA LEU A 117 20.84 -4.86 3.21
C LEU A 117 21.24 -4.16 4.53
N VAL A 118 21.56 -2.86 4.47
CA VAL A 118 21.82 -2.03 5.67
C VAL A 118 20.61 -1.98 6.59
N PHE A 119 19.41 -1.90 6.03
CA PHE A 119 18.17 -1.94 6.80
C PHE A 119 18.04 -3.27 7.56
N LEU A 120 18.18 -4.42 6.87
CA LEU A 120 18.13 -5.73 7.53
C LEU A 120 19.20 -5.87 8.60
N ASP A 121 20.41 -5.38 8.34
CA ASP A 121 21.53 -5.40 9.30
C ASP A 121 21.25 -4.55 10.55
N SER A 122 20.74 -3.33 10.36
CA SER A 122 20.46 -2.38 11.45
C SER A 122 19.42 -2.88 12.45
N PHE A 123 18.52 -3.76 12.00
CA PHE A 123 17.42 -4.26 12.81
C PHE A 123 17.52 -5.74 13.17
N SER A 124 18.52 -6.44 12.61
CA SER A 124 18.87 -7.78 13.06
C SER A 124 19.66 -7.65 14.35
N ASN A 125 19.16 -8.29 15.41
CA ASN A 125 19.92 -8.40 16.64
C ASN A 125 20.57 -9.78 16.59
N ILE A 126 21.89 -9.85 16.54
CA ILE A 126 22.61 -11.12 16.60
C ILE A 126 23.58 -11.01 17.76
N ASP A 127 23.10 -11.37 18.94
CA ASP A 127 23.97 -11.50 20.09
C ASP A 127 24.58 -12.89 20.08
N ILE A 128 25.77 -12.98 19.48
CA ILE A 128 26.55 -14.23 19.38
C ILE A 128 26.95 -14.71 20.80
N GLU A 129 27.05 -13.80 21.78
CA GLU A 129 27.63 -14.10 23.08
C GLU A 129 26.59 -14.47 24.16
N SER A 130 25.35 -13.96 24.08
CA SER A 130 24.39 -14.12 25.19
C SER A 130 23.51 -15.36 25.12
N GLY A 131 23.54 -16.13 24.04
CA GLY A 131 22.71 -17.34 23.89
C GLY A 131 21.20 -17.08 23.88
N HIS A 132 20.78 -15.81 23.85
CA HIS A 132 19.40 -15.42 23.64
C HIS A 132 19.05 -15.54 22.15
N THR A 133 17.88 -16.13 21.87
CA THR A 133 17.31 -16.15 20.52
C THR A 133 17.05 -14.72 20.11
N SER A 134 17.84 -14.23 19.17
CA SER A 134 17.79 -12.86 18.71
C SER A 134 17.24 -12.87 17.27
N LEU A 135 16.43 -11.86 16.94
CA LEU A 135 15.73 -11.82 15.66
C LEU A 135 16.73 -11.59 14.53
N ASP A 136 16.89 -12.60 13.67
CA ASP A 136 17.66 -12.51 12.43
C ASP A 136 16.73 -12.20 11.27
N LEU A 137 16.72 -10.94 10.82
CA LEU A 137 15.88 -10.51 9.71
C LEU A 137 16.35 -11.07 8.36
N PHE A 138 17.61 -11.44 8.20
CA PHE A 138 18.09 -12.09 6.98
C PHE A 138 17.47 -13.48 6.84
N LYS A 139 17.44 -14.23 7.95
CA LYS A 139 16.74 -15.53 8.00
C LYS A 139 15.25 -15.35 7.75
N TYR A 140 14.59 -14.47 8.51
CA TYR A 140 13.15 -14.22 8.38
C TYR A 140 12.77 -13.83 6.94
N TYR A 141 13.49 -12.88 6.35
CA TYR A 141 13.26 -12.43 4.97
C TYR A 141 13.46 -13.55 3.95
N THR A 142 14.48 -14.40 4.13
CA THR A 142 14.76 -15.52 3.22
C THR A 142 13.64 -16.55 3.22
N ASP A 143 13.07 -16.85 4.38
CA ASP A 143 12.01 -17.85 4.53
C ASP A 143 10.62 -17.28 4.17
N LEU A 144 10.44 -15.96 4.26
CA LEU A 144 9.15 -15.28 4.09
C LEU A 144 8.39 -15.62 2.80
N PRO A 145 8.99 -15.62 1.58
CA PRO A 145 8.24 -15.94 0.36
C PRO A 145 7.65 -17.34 0.37
N LYS A 146 8.39 -18.31 0.92
CA LYS A 146 7.92 -19.69 1.01
C LYS A 146 6.77 -19.79 2.00
N MET A 147 6.90 -19.18 3.19
CA MET A 147 5.85 -19.13 4.19
C MET A 147 4.58 -18.47 3.65
N LEU A 148 4.72 -17.36 2.92
CA LEU A 148 3.62 -16.68 2.24
C LEU A 148 2.98 -17.57 1.16
N GLN A 149 3.78 -18.24 0.33
CA GLN A 149 3.27 -19.14 -0.70
C GLN A 149 2.47 -20.29 -0.09
N ASP A 150 3.01 -20.91 0.95
CA ASP A 150 2.34 -22.01 1.67
C ASP A 150 1.02 -21.51 2.28
N TYR A 151 1.03 -20.34 2.94
CA TYR A 151 -0.15 -19.74 3.54
C TYR A 151 -1.25 -19.40 2.51
N ILE A 152 -0.89 -18.74 1.40
CA ILE A 152 -1.80 -18.41 0.30
C ILE A 152 -2.41 -19.68 -0.31
N SER A 153 -1.61 -20.73 -0.46
CA SER A 153 -2.05 -22.01 -1.02
C SER A 153 -3.05 -22.72 -0.07
N ASP A 154 -2.78 -22.66 1.24
CA ASP A 154 -3.67 -23.21 2.27
C ASP A 154 -5.01 -22.47 2.37
N GLN A 155 -5.04 -21.17 2.02
CA GLN A 155 -6.25 -20.36 1.87
C GLN A 155 -6.94 -20.54 0.51
N HIS A 156 -6.42 -21.42 -0.36
CA HIS A 156 -6.95 -21.69 -1.71
C HIS A 156 -7.01 -20.46 -2.62
N LEU A 157 -6.12 -19.50 -2.41
CA LEU A 157 -6.06 -18.30 -3.23
C LEU A 157 -5.19 -18.53 -4.48
N PRO A 158 -5.61 -18.04 -5.66
CA PRO A 158 -4.95 -18.33 -6.93
C PRO A 158 -3.80 -17.34 -7.19
N PHE A 159 -2.85 -17.23 -6.24
CA PHE A 159 -1.73 -16.30 -6.33
C PHE A 159 -0.39 -17.01 -6.18
N THR A 160 0.64 -16.42 -6.80
CA THR A 160 2.01 -16.94 -6.76
C THR A 160 2.96 -15.90 -6.16
N VAL A 161 3.86 -16.35 -5.29
CA VAL A 161 4.84 -15.48 -4.63
C VAL A 161 6.19 -15.65 -5.32
N LYS A 162 6.81 -14.53 -5.66
CA LYS A 162 8.15 -14.45 -6.25
C LYS A 162 9.02 -13.52 -5.42
N MET A 163 10.33 -13.69 -5.55
CA MET A 163 11.31 -12.92 -4.79
C MET A 163 12.39 -12.40 -5.74
N ASN A 164 12.97 -11.25 -5.39
CA ASN A 164 14.17 -10.69 -5.99
C ASN A 164 14.08 -10.38 -7.50
N GLU A 165 12.91 -9.94 -7.96
CA GLU A 165 12.67 -9.70 -9.37
C GLU A 165 13.36 -8.43 -9.87
N ASN A 166 13.78 -8.44 -11.15
CA ASN A 166 14.46 -7.32 -11.80
C ASN A 166 15.71 -6.87 -11.03
N SER A 167 16.45 -7.82 -10.46
CA SER A 167 17.68 -7.58 -9.70
C SER A 167 17.49 -6.55 -8.58
N THR A 168 16.34 -6.62 -7.90
CA THR A 168 16.00 -5.79 -6.76
C THR A 168 15.50 -6.67 -5.63
N PHE A 169 16.00 -6.48 -4.42
CA PHE A 169 15.47 -7.19 -3.26
C PHE A 169 13.99 -6.82 -3.04
N GLY A 170 13.13 -7.83 -2.98
CA GLY A 170 11.71 -7.64 -2.70
C GLY A 170 10.93 -8.94 -2.79
N VAL A 171 9.76 -8.98 -2.13
CA VAL A 171 8.80 -10.08 -2.25
C VAL A 171 7.58 -9.56 -2.99
N SER A 172 7.17 -10.23 -4.06
CA SER A 172 6.07 -9.83 -4.92
C SER A 172 5.06 -10.96 -5.07
N ILE A 173 3.77 -10.61 -5.09
CA ILE A 173 2.66 -11.52 -5.30
C ILE A 173 2.07 -11.27 -6.69
N TYR A 174 1.85 -12.34 -7.44
CA TYR A 174 1.34 -12.35 -8.81
C TYR A 174 0.02 -13.09 -8.91
N ASP A 175 -0.69 -12.85 -10.00
CA ASP A 175 -1.83 -13.67 -10.42
C ASP A 175 -1.49 -15.17 -10.58
N ALA A 176 -2.53 -15.96 -10.80
CA ALA A 176 -2.45 -17.41 -10.96
C ALA A 176 -1.51 -17.84 -12.10
N GLN A 177 -1.39 -17.00 -13.13
CA GLN A 177 -0.53 -17.25 -14.30
C GLN A 177 0.91 -16.76 -14.08
N GLY A 178 1.19 -16.06 -12.98
CA GLY A 178 2.49 -15.46 -12.71
C GLY A 178 2.85 -14.31 -13.65
N GLN A 179 1.86 -13.67 -14.29
CA GLN A 179 2.05 -12.67 -15.34
C GLN A 179 1.89 -11.25 -14.83
N THR A 180 0.82 -10.98 -14.07
CA THR A 180 0.53 -9.66 -13.54
C THR A 180 0.94 -9.58 -12.09
N LYS A 181 1.82 -8.64 -11.77
CA LYS A 181 2.16 -8.30 -10.39
C LYS A 181 0.95 -7.63 -9.73
N ILE A 182 0.55 -8.12 -8.56
CA ILE A 182 -0.60 -7.64 -7.80
C ILE A 182 -0.15 -6.73 -6.68
N MET A 183 0.84 -7.18 -5.90
CA MET A 183 1.36 -6.42 -4.78
C MET A 183 2.81 -6.77 -4.44
N THR A 184 3.49 -5.88 -3.73
CA THR A 184 4.73 -6.16 -2.99
C THR A 184 4.46 -6.28 -1.50
N VAL A 185 5.28 -7.11 -0.86
CA VAL A 185 5.41 -7.22 0.58
C VAL A 185 6.82 -6.76 0.94
N ASP A 186 6.92 -5.55 1.50
CA ASP A 186 8.17 -4.92 1.88
C ASP A 186 8.32 -4.86 3.41
N LEU A 187 9.55 -4.70 3.87
CA LEU A 187 9.87 -4.30 5.23
C LEU A 187 10.30 -2.83 5.21
N GLU A 188 9.64 -1.99 6.01
CA GLU A 188 10.00 -0.58 6.13
C GLU A 188 10.17 -0.18 7.59
N LYS A 189 11.02 0.84 7.79
CA LYS A 189 11.14 1.51 9.07
C LYS A 189 9.81 2.19 9.41
N ALA A 190 9.28 1.87 10.58
CA ALA A 190 8.05 2.43 11.11
C ALA A 190 8.39 3.60 12.07
N PRO A 191 8.32 4.87 11.62
CA PRO A 191 8.60 5.99 12.49
C PRO A 191 7.61 6.00 13.65
N ASN A 192 8.13 6.00 14.88
CA ASN A 192 7.35 6.03 16.13
C ASN A 192 6.45 4.81 16.38
N SER A 193 6.76 3.64 15.82
CA SER A 193 6.08 2.40 16.20
C SER A 193 6.71 1.80 17.44
N ASP A 194 5.98 1.80 18.55
CA ASP A 194 6.33 1.08 19.77
C ASP A 194 6.00 -0.43 19.67
N ARG A 195 5.45 -0.87 18.53
CA ARG A 195 5.10 -2.28 18.31
C ARG A 195 6.36 -3.11 18.08
N SER A 196 6.41 -4.23 18.76
CA SER A 196 7.43 -5.25 18.57
C SER A 196 7.16 -6.01 17.28
N PHE A 197 8.22 -6.23 16.51
CA PHE A 197 8.25 -7.09 15.34
C PHE A 197 8.91 -8.41 15.76
N TYR A 198 8.18 -9.52 15.64
CA TYR A 198 8.62 -10.85 16.09
C TYR A 198 9.03 -11.77 14.93
N GLU A 199 9.60 -12.95 15.22
CA GLU A 199 9.80 -14.00 14.21
C GLU A 199 8.53 -14.88 14.09
N TYR A 200 7.56 -14.46 13.26
CA TYR A 200 6.39 -15.28 12.95
C TYR A 200 6.70 -16.29 11.84
N VAL A 201 6.59 -17.58 12.15
CA VAL A 201 6.80 -18.68 11.22
C VAL A 201 5.45 -19.30 10.87
N TYR A 202 5.18 -19.47 9.58
CA TYR A 202 3.98 -20.18 9.15
C TYR A 202 4.17 -21.70 9.30
N ASP A 203 3.36 -22.34 10.14
CA ASP A 203 3.35 -23.80 10.26
C ASP A 203 2.23 -24.38 9.38
N SER A 204 2.62 -24.90 8.21
CA SER A 204 1.73 -25.62 7.27
C SER A 204 0.93 -26.77 7.89
N LYS A 205 1.37 -27.35 9.03
CA LYS A 205 0.62 -28.43 9.72
C LYS A 205 -0.52 -27.87 10.56
N LEU A 206 -0.27 -26.76 11.25
CA LEU A 206 -1.29 -26.08 12.07
C LEU A 206 -2.14 -25.12 11.24
N LYS A 207 -1.67 -24.78 10.03
CA LYS A 207 -2.24 -23.77 9.13
C LYS A 207 -2.31 -22.39 9.76
N ASP A 208 -1.33 -22.06 10.60
CA ASP A 208 -1.33 -20.83 11.39
C ASP A 208 0.08 -20.22 11.50
N TRP A 209 0.12 -18.92 11.81
CA TRP A 209 1.36 -18.18 12.07
C TRP A 209 1.73 -18.30 13.55
N LEU A 210 2.90 -18.85 13.82
CA LEU A 210 3.39 -19.07 15.18
C LEU A 210 4.56 -18.16 15.48
N ASN A 211 4.52 -17.50 16.63
CA ASN A 211 5.70 -16.86 17.20
C ASN A 211 6.46 -17.90 18.04
N GLU A 212 7.49 -18.52 17.46
CA GLU A 212 8.27 -19.57 18.15
C GLU A 212 9.13 -19.00 19.28
N SER A 213 9.53 -17.72 19.19
CA SER A 213 10.43 -17.07 20.13
C SER A 213 9.91 -15.67 20.49
N SER A 214 9.03 -15.58 21.49
CA SER A 214 8.49 -14.30 21.98
C SER A 214 9.57 -13.32 22.45
N ASP A 215 10.76 -13.81 22.77
CA ASP A 215 11.89 -13.01 23.22
C ASP A 215 12.71 -12.47 22.02
N ALA A 216 12.56 -13.05 20.84
CA ALA A 216 13.23 -12.61 19.61
C ALA A 216 12.38 -11.53 18.92
N SER A 217 12.55 -10.28 19.35
CA SER A 217 11.86 -9.14 18.75
C SER A 217 12.77 -7.95 18.49
N THR A 218 12.33 -7.10 17.57
CA THR A 218 12.90 -5.78 17.30
C THR A 218 11.77 -4.75 17.26
N GLN A 219 12.07 -3.46 17.24
CA GLN A 219 11.06 -2.39 17.20
C GLN A 219 11.33 -1.44 16.04
N GLY A 220 10.29 -0.73 15.60
CA GLY A 220 10.42 0.27 14.55
C GLY A 220 10.44 -0.31 13.12
N ILE A 221 9.87 -1.49 12.91
CA ILE A 221 9.67 -2.11 11.59
C ILE A 221 8.21 -2.51 11.42
N ASN A 222 7.68 -2.32 10.23
CA ASN A 222 6.38 -2.84 9.82
C ASN A 222 6.52 -3.64 8.51
N LEU A 223 5.58 -4.54 8.28
CA LEU A 223 5.31 -5.04 6.93
C LEU A 223 4.54 -3.97 6.16
N VAL A 224 4.87 -3.79 4.90
CA VAL A 224 4.18 -2.86 4.01
C VAL A 224 3.66 -3.61 2.81
N PHE A 225 2.34 -3.61 2.66
CA PHE A 225 1.67 -4.19 1.52
C PHE A 225 1.40 -3.07 0.53
N LYS A 226 1.95 -3.18 -0.69
CA LYS A 226 1.75 -2.19 -1.75
C LYS A 226 1.16 -2.85 -2.99
N PHE A 227 -0.08 -2.54 -3.30
CA PHE A 227 -0.74 -2.92 -4.53
C PHE A 227 -0.17 -2.15 -5.72
N GLU A 228 -0.12 -2.80 -6.88
CA GLU A 228 0.33 -2.19 -8.13
C GLU A 228 -0.67 -1.13 -8.65
N GLU A 229 -1.93 -1.23 -8.24
CA GLU A 229 -3.01 -0.30 -8.60
C GLU A 229 -3.78 0.18 -7.37
N LEU A 230 -4.49 1.30 -7.49
CA LEU A 230 -5.39 1.78 -6.44
C LEU A 230 -6.60 0.85 -6.31
N VAL A 231 -6.86 0.37 -5.10
CA VAL A 231 -7.96 -0.52 -4.77
C VAL A 231 -8.89 0.19 -3.79
N ALA A 232 -10.20 0.05 -3.98
CA ALA A 232 -11.18 0.61 -3.06
C ALA A 232 -11.43 -0.38 -1.91
N PHE A 233 -11.06 -0.02 -0.68
CA PHE A 233 -11.30 -0.83 0.53
C PHE A 233 -12.40 -0.19 1.40
N PRO A 234 -13.24 -0.99 2.08
CA PRO A 234 -14.17 -0.47 3.09
C PRO A 234 -13.41 0.19 4.25
N GLU A 235 -13.84 1.39 4.66
CA GLU A 235 -13.25 2.09 5.82
C GLU A 235 -13.29 1.24 7.10
N THR A 236 -14.29 0.37 7.24
CA THR A 236 -14.45 -0.54 8.38
C THR A 236 -13.35 -1.60 8.49
N TRP A 237 -12.66 -1.91 7.39
CA TRP A 237 -11.54 -2.85 7.39
C TRP A 237 -10.24 -2.20 7.88
N LEU A 238 -10.16 -0.87 7.85
CA LEU A 238 -9.01 -0.12 8.33
C LEU A 238 -9.07 0.00 9.84
N THR A 239 -8.68 -1.08 10.54
CA THR A 239 -8.55 -1.09 12.00
C THR A 239 -7.43 -0.13 12.43
N THR A 240 -7.37 0.17 13.72
CA THR A 240 -6.28 0.95 14.31
C THR A 240 -4.90 0.29 14.19
N GLU A 241 -4.84 -0.98 13.77
CA GLU A 241 -3.61 -1.71 13.52
C GLU A 241 -2.99 -1.39 12.16
N ILE A 242 -3.81 -0.96 11.20
CA ILE A 242 -3.38 -0.65 9.86
C ILE A 242 -3.00 0.83 9.79
N GLN A 243 -1.71 1.09 9.55
CA GLN A 243 -1.20 2.45 9.40
C GLN A 243 -1.14 2.84 7.93
N MET A 244 -1.60 4.05 7.63
CA MET A 244 -1.64 4.59 6.27
C MET A 244 -0.52 5.60 6.06
N ASN A 245 0.11 5.57 4.88
CA ASN A 245 1.16 6.52 4.53
C ASN A 245 0.58 7.91 4.22
N GLU A 246 -0.55 7.94 3.51
CA GLU A 246 -1.20 9.16 3.06
C GLU A 246 -2.68 9.16 3.46
N THR A 247 -3.29 10.33 3.50
CA THR A 247 -4.75 10.41 3.68
C THR A 247 -5.43 9.80 2.46
N PRO A 248 -6.18 8.70 2.61
CA PRO A 248 -6.75 7.99 1.47
C PRO A 248 -7.80 8.86 0.77
N LYS A 249 -7.88 8.73 -0.54
CA LYS A 249 -8.93 9.40 -1.33
C LYS A 249 -10.23 8.63 -1.19
N LYS A 250 -11.35 9.31 -1.03
CA LYS A 250 -12.65 8.63 -1.06
C LYS A 250 -12.96 8.13 -2.45
N PHE A 251 -13.46 6.90 -2.55
CA PHE A 251 -13.98 6.33 -3.78
C PHE A 251 -15.41 6.83 -4.00
N GLU A 252 -15.61 7.65 -5.02
CA GLU A 252 -16.93 8.16 -5.36
C GLU A 252 -17.64 7.21 -6.31
N LEU A 253 -18.78 6.65 -5.88
CA LEU A 253 -19.65 5.89 -6.77
C LEU A 253 -20.27 6.81 -7.84
N PRO A 254 -20.47 6.31 -9.07
CA PRO A 254 -21.07 7.09 -10.14
C PRO A 254 -22.49 7.55 -9.76
N GLN A 255 -22.75 8.85 -9.93
CA GLN A 255 -24.09 9.40 -9.78
C GLN A 255 -25.04 8.82 -10.84
N GLN A 256 -26.33 8.76 -10.54
CA GLN A 256 -27.36 8.21 -11.43
C GLN A 256 -27.36 8.82 -12.84
N SER A 257 -26.94 10.08 -12.98
CA SER A 257 -26.78 10.81 -14.26
C SER A 257 -25.69 10.22 -15.17
N HIS A 258 -24.70 9.51 -14.62
CA HIS A 258 -23.61 8.90 -15.36
C HIS A 258 -23.89 7.45 -15.76
N LEU A 259 -24.95 6.86 -15.22
CA LEU A 259 -25.33 5.47 -15.47
C LEU A 259 -26.12 5.35 -16.79
N LYS A 260 -26.10 4.15 -17.38
CA LYS A 260 -27.00 3.77 -18.47
C LYS A 260 -28.45 3.95 -18.02
N HIS A 261 -29.29 4.47 -18.90
CA HIS A 261 -30.72 4.74 -18.62
C HIS A 261 -31.51 3.49 -18.20
N THR A 262 -31.00 2.30 -18.53
CA THR A 262 -31.54 1.00 -18.14
C THR A 262 -31.17 0.56 -16.71
N VAL A 263 -30.30 1.29 -16.01
CA VAL A 263 -29.77 0.88 -14.70
C VAL A 263 -30.23 1.82 -13.59
N LYS A 264 -30.64 1.24 -12.46
CA LYS A 264 -30.86 1.97 -11.21
C LYS A 264 -29.91 1.43 -10.14
N LEU A 265 -28.92 2.23 -9.74
CA LEU A 265 -27.96 1.83 -8.71
C LEU A 265 -28.46 2.26 -7.33
N GLN A 266 -28.58 1.30 -6.42
CA GLN A 266 -28.85 1.54 -5.01
C GLN A 266 -27.58 1.27 -4.22
N ASN A 267 -27.04 2.33 -3.61
CA ASN A 267 -25.90 2.23 -2.72
C ASN A 267 -26.40 1.93 -1.30
N GLU A 268 -26.10 0.72 -0.79
CA GLU A 268 -26.38 0.27 0.56
C GLU A 268 -25.10 0.10 1.40
N LEU A 269 -23.98 0.68 0.95
CA LEU A 269 -22.74 0.72 1.73
C LEU A 269 -23.00 1.45 3.06
N THR A 270 -22.66 0.78 4.15
CA THR A 270 -22.63 1.30 5.52
C THR A 270 -21.36 2.08 5.84
N SER A 271 -20.32 1.93 5.01
CA SER A 271 -19.00 2.55 5.16
C SER A 271 -18.53 3.19 3.86
N ASP A 272 -17.72 4.24 3.98
CA ASP A 272 -17.09 4.83 2.80
C ASP A 272 -16.05 3.85 2.23
N LEU A 273 -15.93 3.82 0.90
CA LEU A 273 -14.84 3.13 0.23
C LEU A 273 -13.66 4.08 0.07
N LEU A 274 -12.46 3.62 0.41
CA LEU A 274 -11.22 4.39 0.40
C LEU A 274 -10.26 3.82 -0.63
N LEU A 275 -9.80 4.67 -1.55
CA LEU A 275 -8.81 4.34 -2.56
C LEU A 275 -7.42 4.37 -1.95
N MET A 276 -6.76 3.21 -1.97
CA MET A 276 -5.45 3.00 -1.39
C MET A 276 -4.62 2.08 -2.29
N ASP A 277 -3.32 2.35 -2.36
CA ASP A 277 -2.34 1.45 -2.97
C ASP A 277 -1.47 0.77 -1.90
N SER A 278 -1.42 1.30 -0.68
CA SER A 278 -0.47 0.83 0.30
C SER A 278 -0.96 0.98 1.73
N PHE A 279 -0.55 0.04 2.57
CA PHE A 279 -0.76 0.10 4.00
C PHE A 279 0.34 -0.63 4.75
N ARG A 280 0.59 -0.19 5.97
CA ARG A 280 1.58 -0.79 6.88
C ARG A 280 0.84 -1.57 7.96
N ILE A 281 1.31 -2.76 8.25
CA ILE A 281 0.76 -3.62 9.31
C ILE A 281 1.87 -4.11 10.24
N SER A 282 1.49 -4.45 11.46
CA SER A 282 2.33 -5.28 12.30
C SER A 282 2.45 -6.66 11.66
N ASN A 283 3.58 -7.35 11.86
CA ASN A 283 3.68 -8.72 11.38
C ASN A 283 2.84 -9.72 12.19
N GLU A 284 2.35 -9.31 13.36
CA GLU A 284 1.30 -10.03 14.10
C GLU A 284 -0.01 -10.10 13.29
N ASP A 285 -0.26 -9.09 12.46
CA ASP A 285 -1.49 -8.95 11.66
C ASP A 285 -1.34 -9.53 10.24
N ILE A 286 -0.26 -10.30 9.98
CA ILE A 286 -0.01 -10.91 8.66
C ILE A 286 -1.14 -11.85 8.22
N ALA A 287 -1.92 -12.35 9.16
CA ALA A 287 -3.11 -13.15 8.92
C ALA A 287 -4.22 -12.41 8.14
N LEU A 288 -4.15 -11.08 8.04
CA LEU A 288 -5.08 -10.26 7.23
C LEU A 288 -4.76 -10.30 5.73
N LEU A 289 -3.56 -10.76 5.34
CA LEU A 289 -3.13 -10.78 3.93
C LEU A 289 -4.13 -11.50 2.99
N PRO A 290 -4.68 -12.68 3.31
CA PRO A 290 -5.62 -13.38 2.45
C PRO A 290 -6.90 -12.59 2.23
N ASP A 291 -7.39 -11.86 3.24
CA ASP A 291 -8.59 -11.04 3.12
C ASP A 291 -8.37 -9.88 2.14
N PHE A 292 -7.21 -9.21 2.22
CA PHE A 292 -6.86 -8.17 1.26
C PHE A 292 -6.70 -8.70 -0.16
N LEU A 293 -6.05 -9.84 -0.33
CA LEU A 293 -5.85 -10.48 -1.64
C LEU A 293 -7.17 -10.99 -2.25
N LYS A 294 -8.03 -11.58 -1.43
CA LYS A 294 -9.36 -12.03 -1.84
C LYS A 294 -10.22 -10.83 -2.24
N TRP A 295 -10.17 -9.76 -1.46
CA TRP A 295 -10.88 -8.52 -1.77
C TRP A 295 -10.40 -7.90 -3.06
N TYR A 296 -9.08 -7.83 -3.26
CA TYR A 296 -8.49 -7.39 -4.52
C TYR A 296 -9.04 -8.18 -5.71
N ASN A 297 -9.08 -9.52 -5.61
CA ASN A 297 -9.60 -10.37 -6.68
C ASN A 297 -11.07 -10.07 -6.97
N TRP A 298 -11.89 -10.01 -5.92
CA TRP A 298 -13.32 -9.71 -6.04
C TRP A 298 -13.56 -8.31 -6.59
N HIS A 299 -12.83 -7.30 -6.10
CA HIS A 299 -12.89 -5.93 -6.59
C HIS A 299 -12.60 -5.86 -8.10
N LYS A 300 -11.54 -6.54 -8.55
CA LYS A 300 -11.12 -6.55 -9.94
C LYS A 300 -12.10 -7.28 -10.86
N ILE A 301 -12.56 -8.47 -10.46
CA ILE A 301 -13.43 -9.32 -11.28
C ILE A 301 -14.87 -8.82 -11.27
N VAL A 302 -15.34 -8.37 -10.10
CA VAL A 302 -16.75 -8.05 -9.88
C VAL A 302 -16.95 -6.54 -9.87
N LEU A 303 -16.49 -5.83 -8.84
CA LEU A 303 -16.85 -4.43 -8.61
C LEU A 303 -16.45 -3.53 -9.79
N GLN A 304 -15.19 -3.61 -10.22
CA GLN A 304 -14.65 -2.80 -11.30
C GLN A 304 -15.37 -3.09 -12.63
N GLU A 305 -15.65 -4.37 -12.93
CA GLU A 305 -16.37 -4.75 -14.15
C GLU A 305 -17.85 -4.34 -14.12
N VAL A 306 -18.53 -4.48 -12.97
CA VAL A 306 -19.91 -3.96 -12.79
C VAL A 306 -19.93 -2.46 -13.08
N LEU A 307 -19.02 -1.70 -12.48
CA LEU A 307 -18.94 -0.25 -12.66
C LEU A 307 -18.68 0.14 -14.13
N LYS A 308 -17.72 -0.52 -14.79
CA LYS A 308 -17.46 -0.31 -16.23
C LYS A 308 -18.69 -0.59 -17.08
N LEU A 309 -19.47 -1.62 -16.76
CA LEU A 309 -20.64 -2.01 -17.54
C LEU A 309 -21.82 -1.04 -17.40
N ILE A 310 -21.99 -0.43 -16.23
CA ILE A 310 -23.15 0.42 -15.93
C ILE A 310 -22.95 1.89 -16.27
N ILE A 311 -21.71 2.37 -16.37
CA ILE A 311 -21.38 3.75 -16.70
C ILE A 311 -21.51 3.97 -18.22
N HIS A 312 -21.96 5.16 -18.64
CA HIS A 312 -21.93 5.56 -20.05
C HIS A 312 -20.49 5.74 -20.52
N ASP A 313 -20.17 5.23 -21.73
CA ASP A 313 -18.83 5.35 -22.34
C ASP A 313 -18.31 6.80 -22.39
N ASN A 314 -19.21 7.78 -22.45
CA ASN A 314 -18.88 9.22 -22.47
C ASN A 314 -18.33 9.79 -21.14
N VAL A 315 -18.34 9.02 -20.03
CA VAL A 315 -17.85 9.47 -18.70
C VAL A 315 -16.52 8.80 -18.31
N THR A 316 -15.99 7.90 -19.14
CA THR A 316 -14.79 7.09 -18.82
C THR A 316 -13.51 7.90 -18.57
N SER A 317 -13.47 9.19 -18.92
CA SER A 317 -12.35 10.08 -18.64
C SER A 317 -12.32 10.71 -17.23
N SER A 318 -13.38 10.59 -16.40
CA SER A 318 -13.43 11.27 -15.09
C SER A 318 -13.26 10.37 -13.86
N ILE A 319 -13.22 9.05 -14.03
CA ILE A 319 -12.95 8.09 -12.92
C ILE A 319 -11.43 7.94 -12.69
N SER A 320 -10.62 8.54 -13.57
CA SER A 320 -9.18 8.67 -13.41
C SER A 320 -8.84 10.05 -12.84
N THR A 321 -8.53 10.12 -11.54
CA THR A 321 -7.77 11.22 -10.90
C THR A 321 -8.24 12.66 -11.15
N SER A 322 -9.27 13.13 -10.46
CA SER A 322 -9.51 14.56 -10.25
C SER A 322 -8.61 15.11 -9.12
N ASN A 323 -7.40 15.54 -9.50
CA ASN A 323 -6.54 16.38 -8.66
C ASN A 323 -7.04 17.84 -8.72
N SER A 324 -7.91 18.28 -7.81
CA SER A 324 -7.98 19.69 -7.35
C SER A 324 -9.06 19.87 -6.28
N GLY A 325 -8.68 20.33 -5.08
CA GLY A 325 -9.66 20.80 -4.10
C GLY A 325 -9.08 20.93 -2.70
N SER A 326 -8.43 22.06 -2.42
CA SER A 326 -7.98 22.45 -1.08
C SER A 326 -9.18 22.50 -0.11
N VAL A 327 -9.29 21.55 0.81
CA VAL A 327 -10.27 21.59 1.89
C VAL A 327 -9.67 22.37 3.06
N GLN A 328 -10.29 23.50 3.38
CA GLN A 328 -9.95 24.29 4.57
C GLN A 328 -10.25 23.52 5.87
N PRO A 329 -9.42 23.67 6.91
CA PRO A 329 -9.60 22.97 8.17
C PRO A 329 -10.78 23.58 8.95
N LYS A 330 -11.79 22.77 9.27
CA LYS A 330 -12.81 23.13 10.27
C LYS A 330 -12.17 23.24 11.66
N PRO A 331 -12.49 24.28 12.46
CA PRO A 331 -11.88 24.47 13.76
C PRO A 331 -12.49 23.54 14.81
N ARG A 332 -11.58 22.89 15.55
CA ARG A 332 -11.81 21.98 16.68
C ARG A 332 -12.52 22.72 17.82
N ARG A 333 -13.73 22.30 18.20
CA ARG A 333 -14.52 22.82 19.33
C ARG A 333 -13.85 22.40 20.66
N LYS A 334 -13.38 23.37 21.43
CA LYS A 334 -12.92 23.20 22.83
C LYS A 334 -14.11 23.07 23.77
N SER A 335 -14.02 22.12 24.70
CA SER A 335 -14.90 21.92 25.84
C SER A 335 -14.55 22.87 27.00
N SER A 336 -15.54 23.58 27.54
CA SER A 336 -15.53 24.12 28.92
C SER A 336 -17.00 24.34 29.32
N VAL A 337 -17.59 23.52 30.19
CA VAL A 337 -17.50 23.58 31.66
C VAL A 337 -17.86 24.98 32.18
N LEU A 338 -19.14 25.17 32.51
CA LEU A 338 -19.71 25.81 33.71
C LEU A 338 -21.01 26.55 33.39
N SER A 339 -22.10 25.86 33.70
CA SER A 339 -23.41 26.44 33.95
C SER A 339 -23.34 27.39 35.15
N ASN A 340 -23.69 28.66 34.97
CA ASN A 340 -24.59 29.34 35.90
C ASN A 340 -25.00 30.73 35.38
N ARG A 341 -26.32 30.95 35.45
CA ARG A 341 -27.09 32.21 35.45
C ARG A 341 -27.59 32.77 34.10
N ARG A 342 -28.92 32.79 34.06
CA ARG A 342 -29.89 33.31 33.08
C ARG A 342 -30.14 34.82 33.32
N PRO A 343 -30.97 35.53 32.53
CA PRO A 343 -30.55 36.61 31.62
C PRO A 343 -31.33 37.93 31.88
N SER A 344 -31.07 39.00 31.11
CA SER A 344 -32.11 39.98 30.75
C SER A 344 -31.68 40.94 29.65
N MET A 345 -32.65 41.18 28.76
CA MET A 345 -32.88 42.23 27.77
C MET A 345 -32.19 43.58 28.06
N THR A 346 -31.53 44.18 27.07
CA THR A 346 -32.09 45.18 26.14
C THR A 346 -30.97 45.82 25.31
N ASP A 347 -31.33 46.13 24.06
CA ASP A 347 -30.77 47.19 23.20
C ASP A 347 -29.40 47.04 22.52
N SER A 348 -29.51 46.82 21.20
CA SER A 348 -29.09 47.76 20.14
C SER A 348 -27.65 48.26 20.15
N MET A 349 -26.84 47.81 19.18
CA MET A 349 -26.29 48.66 18.09
C MET A 349 -25.18 47.94 17.30
N MET A 350 -25.45 47.76 16.02
CA MET A 350 -24.57 48.00 14.85
C MET A 350 -23.13 47.45 14.84
N LEU A 351 -22.86 46.49 13.95
CA LEU A 351 -21.66 46.36 13.09
C LEU A 351 -21.81 45.05 12.29
N ARG A 352 -22.33 45.08 11.05
CA ARG A 352 -21.58 45.10 9.77
C ARG A 352 -20.27 44.31 9.83
N ASP A 353 -20.23 43.10 9.27
CA ASP A 353 -19.64 42.84 7.95
C ASP A 353 -19.72 41.34 7.56
N SER A 354 -19.58 41.06 6.26
CA SER A 354 -19.45 39.76 5.59
C SER A 354 -20.73 38.95 5.25
N GLY A 355 -21.48 39.45 4.26
CA GLY A 355 -21.48 38.79 2.94
C GLY A 355 -22.27 37.50 2.70
N ILE A 356 -23.36 37.24 3.42
CA ILE A 356 -24.31 36.16 3.05
C ILE A 356 -25.64 36.81 2.67
N PRO A 357 -26.23 36.49 1.50
CA PRO A 357 -27.58 36.93 1.18
C PRO A 357 -28.54 36.18 2.10
N GLU A 358 -28.92 36.82 3.22
CA GLU A 358 -30.04 36.37 4.03
C GLU A 358 -31.33 36.69 3.27
N PHE A 359 -31.90 35.69 2.62
CA PHE A 359 -33.25 35.78 2.06
C PHE A 359 -34.22 36.04 3.21
N THR A 360 -34.89 37.18 3.15
CA THR A 360 -35.91 37.53 4.13
C THR A 360 -37.07 36.53 3.99
N LEU A 361 -37.71 36.10 5.09
CA LEU A 361 -38.88 35.20 5.04
C LEU A 361 -39.99 35.71 4.08
N LYS A 362 -40.04 37.03 3.87
CA LYS A 362 -40.93 37.69 2.92
C LYS A 362 -40.51 37.49 1.45
N GLU A 363 -39.21 37.42 1.17
CA GLU A 363 -38.65 37.07 -0.15
C GLU A 363 -38.83 35.60 -0.49
N ILE A 364 -38.82 34.70 0.50
CA ILE A 364 -39.13 33.28 0.32
C ILE A 364 -40.62 33.07 0.03
N LEU A 365 -41.49 33.89 0.62
CA LEU A 365 -42.95 33.83 0.44
C LEU A 365 -43.44 34.54 -0.85
N ASP A 366 -42.67 35.49 -1.38
CA ASP A 366 -42.96 36.20 -2.64
C ASP A 366 -42.29 35.54 -3.87
N GLN A 367 -41.53 34.44 -3.69
CA GLN A 367 -41.13 33.62 -4.83
C GLN A 367 -42.37 32.97 -5.45
N PRO A 368 -42.47 32.93 -6.79
CA PRO A 368 -43.60 32.28 -7.45
C PRO A 368 -43.63 30.83 -6.96
N VAL A 369 -44.71 30.49 -6.24
CA VAL A 369 -45.07 29.11 -5.93
C VAL A 369 -45.02 28.39 -7.27
N ILE A 370 -44.03 27.51 -7.43
CA ILE A 370 -44.01 26.55 -8.53
C ILE A 370 -45.34 25.84 -8.39
N SER A 371 -46.23 26.14 -9.32
CA SER A 371 -47.54 25.54 -9.34
C SER A 371 -47.29 24.05 -9.53
N ASP A 372 -47.72 23.26 -8.55
CA ASP A 372 -48.08 21.86 -8.70
C ASP A 372 -49.29 21.82 -9.67
N THR A 373 -49.02 22.16 -10.93
CA THR A 373 -49.93 22.11 -12.06
C THR A 373 -49.29 21.14 -13.04
N GLU A 374 -49.80 19.92 -13.02
CA GLU A 374 -50.19 19.23 -14.24
C GLU A 374 -49.13 19.25 -15.37
N ASP A 375 -47.95 18.69 -15.08
CA ASP A 375 -47.06 18.13 -16.11
C ASP A 375 -46.72 16.68 -15.70
N ASP A 376 -47.77 15.89 -15.44
CA ASP A 376 -47.74 14.43 -15.19
C ASP A 376 -47.72 13.63 -16.52
N ASP A 377 -47.39 14.27 -17.64
CA ASP A 377 -47.41 13.69 -18.99
C ASP A 377 -46.05 13.80 -19.73
N GLN A 378 -44.93 13.79 -18.99
CA GLN A 378 -43.60 13.61 -19.56
C GLN A 378 -43.09 12.18 -19.35
N MET A 379 -43.54 11.32 -20.27
CA MET A 379 -42.90 10.06 -20.66
C MET A 379 -42.62 9.10 -19.51
N ASP A 380 -43.67 8.37 -19.10
CA ASP A 380 -43.60 7.08 -18.43
C ASP A 380 -42.98 6.03 -19.39
N VAL A 381 -41.71 6.23 -19.77
CA VAL A 381 -40.92 5.25 -20.49
C VAL A 381 -40.48 4.21 -19.47
N ASP A 382 -41.34 3.21 -19.30
CA ASP A 382 -41.07 1.91 -18.72
C ASP A 382 -40.20 1.91 -17.44
N LYS A 383 -40.71 2.44 -16.32
CA LYS A 383 -40.14 2.13 -14.99
C LYS A 383 -40.02 0.63 -14.73
N GLU A 384 -40.77 -0.21 -15.47
CA GLU A 384 -40.69 -1.67 -15.44
C GLU A 384 -39.45 -2.26 -16.16
N LYS A 385 -38.70 -1.47 -16.96
CA LYS A 385 -37.53 -1.98 -17.70
C LYS A 385 -36.18 -1.67 -17.07
N GLN A 386 -36.14 -0.92 -15.96
CA GLN A 386 -34.87 -0.65 -15.27
C GLN A 386 -34.39 -1.90 -14.52
N ILE A 387 -33.10 -2.18 -14.62
CA ILE A 387 -32.40 -3.22 -13.88
C ILE A 387 -31.93 -2.60 -12.56
N PRO A 388 -32.53 -2.95 -11.41
CA PRO A 388 -32.05 -2.48 -10.13
C PRO A 388 -30.79 -3.27 -9.74
N ILE A 389 -29.72 -2.53 -9.46
CA ILE A 389 -28.46 -3.07 -8.95
C ILE A 389 -28.28 -2.52 -7.55
N VAL A 390 -28.12 -3.42 -6.57
CA VAL A 390 -27.85 -3.02 -5.18
C VAL A 390 -26.41 -3.38 -4.86
N LEU A 391 -25.65 -2.39 -4.38
CA LEU A 391 -24.27 -2.54 -3.96
C LEU A 391 -24.20 -2.43 -2.43
N ASN A 392 -23.67 -3.44 -1.75
CA ASN A 392 -23.20 -3.33 -0.37
C ASN A 392 -21.74 -3.82 -0.26
N GLU A 393 -21.18 -3.83 0.95
CA GLU A 393 -19.80 -4.22 1.21
C GLU A 393 -19.48 -5.70 0.92
N GLU A 394 -20.48 -6.58 0.97
CA GLU A 394 -20.30 -8.03 0.92
C GLU A 394 -20.95 -8.69 -0.31
N TYR A 395 -21.91 -8.03 -0.95
CA TYR A 395 -22.78 -8.57 -1.99
C TYR A 395 -23.15 -7.50 -3.03
N ILE A 396 -23.30 -7.96 -4.28
CA ILE A 396 -23.98 -7.21 -5.33
C ILE A 396 -25.23 -7.98 -5.76
N TYR A 397 -26.37 -7.30 -5.79
CA TYR A 397 -27.64 -7.85 -6.25
C TYR A 397 -28.01 -7.30 -7.62
N ILE A 398 -28.53 -8.16 -8.50
CA ILE A 398 -29.20 -7.76 -9.75
C ILE A 398 -30.66 -8.20 -9.66
N GLY A 399 -31.54 -7.26 -9.32
CA GLY A 399 -32.95 -7.53 -9.05
C GLY A 399 -33.16 -8.56 -7.95
N LYS A 400 -34.12 -9.46 -8.15
CA LYS A 400 -34.43 -10.56 -7.21
C LYS A 400 -33.76 -11.88 -7.58
N ALA A 401 -33.00 -11.91 -8.68
CA ALA A 401 -32.68 -13.16 -9.37
C ALA A 401 -31.24 -13.63 -9.15
N GLN A 402 -30.29 -12.71 -9.00
CA GLN A 402 -28.87 -13.05 -8.91
C GLN A 402 -28.17 -12.22 -7.86
N THR A 403 -27.28 -12.88 -7.13
CA THR A 403 -26.47 -12.33 -6.05
C THR A 403 -25.04 -12.80 -6.24
N CYS A 404 -24.08 -11.93 -6.02
CA CYS A 404 -22.67 -12.29 -6.02
C CYS A 404 -22.06 -11.80 -4.72
N SER A 405 -21.61 -12.73 -3.88
CA SER A 405 -20.94 -12.40 -2.63
C SER A 405 -19.43 -12.44 -2.77
N TYR A 406 -18.77 -11.54 -2.04
CA TYR A 406 -17.37 -11.69 -1.66
C TYR A 406 -17.11 -13.02 -0.93
N ASN A 407 -18.07 -13.51 -0.14
CA ASN A 407 -17.91 -14.72 0.69
C ASN A 407 -18.05 -16.04 -0.06
N ASP A 408 -18.58 -16.03 -1.30
CA ASP A 408 -18.82 -17.26 -2.06
C ASP A 408 -17.53 -18.00 -2.43
N ASN A 409 -16.37 -17.31 -2.44
CA ASN A 409 -15.04 -17.86 -2.74
C ASN A 409 -14.98 -18.62 -4.09
N ASP A 410 -15.83 -18.30 -5.05
CA ASP A 410 -15.89 -18.96 -6.34
C ASP A 410 -15.74 -17.95 -7.49
N GLU A 411 -14.52 -17.90 -8.04
CA GLU A 411 -14.20 -17.04 -9.19
C GLU A 411 -15.06 -17.36 -10.43
N GLN A 412 -15.48 -18.62 -10.60
CA GLN A 412 -16.36 -18.98 -11.72
C GLN A 412 -17.77 -18.43 -11.53
N ALA A 413 -18.28 -18.47 -10.29
CA ALA A 413 -19.56 -17.85 -9.95
C ALA A 413 -19.51 -16.34 -10.16
N TRP A 414 -18.42 -15.68 -9.77
CA TRP A 414 -18.20 -14.25 -9.98
C TRP A 414 -18.19 -13.88 -11.47
N LYS A 415 -17.46 -14.65 -12.29
CA LYS A 415 -17.45 -14.46 -13.75
C LYS A 415 -18.83 -14.70 -14.38
N ALA A 416 -19.53 -15.75 -13.96
CA ALA A 416 -20.89 -16.06 -14.43
C ALA A 416 -21.88 -14.94 -14.07
N PHE A 417 -21.74 -14.32 -12.90
CA PHE A 417 -22.53 -13.16 -12.50
C PHE A 417 -22.29 -11.95 -13.42
N ILE A 418 -21.03 -11.67 -13.77
CA ILE A 418 -20.70 -10.59 -14.71
C ILE A 418 -21.21 -10.88 -16.12
N ASP A 419 -21.09 -12.11 -16.59
CA ASP A 419 -21.64 -12.52 -17.89
C ASP A 419 -23.16 -12.42 -17.93
N TYR A 420 -23.84 -12.76 -16.82
CA TYR A 420 -25.27 -12.54 -16.66
C TYR A 420 -25.62 -11.04 -16.73
N LEU A 421 -24.88 -10.17 -16.02
CA LEU A 421 -25.09 -8.73 -16.08
C LEU A 421 -24.90 -8.19 -17.51
N LYS A 422 -23.84 -8.61 -18.20
CA LYS A 422 -23.60 -8.26 -19.61
C LYS A 422 -24.79 -8.65 -20.48
N SER A 423 -25.32 -9.86 -20.31
CA SER A 423 -26.48 -10.35 -21.09
C SER A 423 -27.77 -9.55 -20.88
N LYS A 424 -27.90 -8.84 -19.75
CA LYS A 424 -29.06 -8.00 -19.43
C LYS A 424 -28.90 -6.55 -19.89
N LEU A 425 -27.66 -6.10 -20.11
CA LEU A 425 -27.34 -4.73 -20.53
C LEU A 425 -27.20 -4.56 -22.05
N ILE A 426 -27.14 -5.68 -22.80
CA ILE A 426 -27.28 -5.73 -24.26
C ILE A 426 -28.78 -5.70 -24.60
#